data_AF-A0A0B0DBM7-F1
#
_entry.id   AF-A0A0B0DBM7-F1
#
_cell.length_a   1.000
_cell.length_b   1.000
_cell.length_c   1.000
_cell.angle_alpha   90.00
_cell.angle_beta   90.00
_cell.angle_gamma   90.00
#
_symmetry.space_group_name_H-M   'P 1'
#
loop_
_entity.id
_entity.type
_entity.pdbx_description
1 polymer ?
#
loop_
_entity_poly.entity_id
_entity_poly.type
_entity_poly.pdbx_seq_one_letter_code
_entity_poly.pdbx_strand_id
1 'polypeptide(L)'
;MIVTVGNNKGGVGKTGVLTQLAAALVRAGHNVLVVDLDPQGNASRQLGWTDDHESPAPTIGDALRDATKGIAVDALVKAADLSSGFGADLLPSRVDLENRINEAAKIGAAMRLKKVLAGWTDDYDVVLIDTPPSLGHLTQMALAASDVAVGVTQPEFDSIEAVTRFRSFVEEHAEDLANPELRSAGVIVNLYKKINEHSYQLEGLQDLVGPGEILDPIIPERSVIKEAAAAAASLAEYKTPAGRQMTGLFDQLAISFTDKIGAAK
;
A
#
# COMPACT_ATOMS: atom_id res chain seq x y z
N MET A 1 3.52 -5.66 -11.96
CA MET A 1 4.41 -4.89 -11.07
C MET A 1 3.91 -4.99 -9.64
N ILE A 2 4.71 -5.45 -8.68
CA ILE A 2 4.35 -5.58 -7.25
C ILE A 2 5.02 -4.47 -6.44
N VAL A 3 4.21 -3.66 -5.75
CA VAL A 3 4.67 -2.48 -5.01
C VAL A 3 4.25 -2.56 -3.56
N THR A 4 5.22 -2.54 -2.65
CA THR A 4 4.95 -2.30 -1.23
C THR A 4 4.77 -0.82 -0.97
N VAL A 5 3.66 -0.43 -0.34
CA VAL A 5 3.46 0.92 0.17
C VAL A 5 3.64 0.91 1.68
N GLY A 6 4.69 1.57 2.16
CA GLY A 6 5.19 1.41 3.53
C GLY A 6 5.49 2.70 4.28
N ASN A 7 5.47 2.62 5.61
CA ASN A 7 6.15 3.53 6.54
C ASN A 7 6.26 2.82 7.89
N ASN A 8 7.34 3.05 8.66
CA ASN A 8 7.49 2.53 10.01
C ASN A 8 6.77 3.36 11.10
N LYS A 9 6.02 4.41 10.72
CA LYS A 9 5.14 5.20 11.59
C LYS A 9 3.67 5.03 11.21
N GLY A 10 2.81 4.88 12.23
CA GLY A 10 1.37 4.89 12.08
C GLY A 10 0.78 6.29 11.87
N GLY A 11 -0.39 6.38 11.24
CA GLY A 11 -1.15 7.63 11.12
C GLY A 11 -0.75 8.56 9.97
N VAL A 12 0.25 8.22 9.16
CA VAL A 12 0.65 9.01 7.95
C VAL A 12 -0.35 8.91 6.77
N GLY A 13 -1.44 8.16 6.95
CA GLY A 13 -2.50 8.00 5.95
C GLY A 13 -2.18 6.99 4.83
N LYS A 14 -1.21 6.09 5.05
CA LYS A 14 -0.76 5.06 4.11
C LYS A 14 -1.90 4.29 3.42
N THR A 15 -2.77 3.67 4.21
CA THR A 15 -3.91 2.90 3.67
C THR A 15 -4.85 3.77 2.83
N GLY A 16 -5.17 4.98 3.29
CA GLY A 16 -6.05 5.89 2.55
C GLY A 16 -5.43 6.38 1.24
N VAL A 17 -4.11 6.61 1.21
CA VAL A 17 -3.38 6.91 -0.03
C VAL A 17 -3.39 5.69 -0.95
N LEU A 18 -3.08 4.50 -0.44
CA LEU A 18 -3.02 3.26 -1.21
C LEU A 18 -4.36 2.95 -1.87
N THR A 19 -5.47 3.01 -1.13
CA THR A 19 -6.80 2.71 -1.68
C THR A 19 -7.21 3.72 -2.75
N GLN A 20 -7.00 5.02 -2.51
CA GLN A 20 -7.35 6.04 -3.51
C GLN A 20 -6.43 6.02 -4.73
N LEU A 21 -5.16 5.66 -4.56
CA LEU A 21 -4.23 5.38 -5.65
C LEU A 21 -4.69 4.16 -6.46
N ALA A 22 -5.14 3.08 -5.81
CA ALA A 22 -5.71 1.91 -6.49
C ALA A 22 -6.89 2.31 -7.38
N ALA A 23 -7.84 3.10 -6.86
CA ALA A 23 -8.96 3.59 -7.66
C ALA A 23 -8.51 4.49 -8.83
N ALA A 24 -7.47 5.31 -8.64
CA ALA A 24 -6.93 6.14 -9.71
C ALA A 24 -6.27 5.32 -10.82
N LEU A 25 -5.52 4.28 -10.46
CA LEU A 25 -4.92 3.34 -11.40
C LEU A 25 -6.00 2.57 -12.19
N VAL A 26 -7.06 2.12 -11.52
CA VAL A 26 -8.22 1.49 -12.18
C VAL A 26 -8.90 2.45 -13.16
N ARG A 27 -9.12 3.72 -12.77
CA ARG A 27 -9.66 4.75 -13.69
C ARG A 27 -8.74 5.03 -14.86
N ALA A 28 -7.43 4.96 -14.65
CA ALA A 28 -6.44 5.05 -15.70
C ALA A 28 -6.41 3.80 -16.60
N GLY A 29 -7.15 2.74 -16.26
CA GLY A 29 -7.33 1.53 -17.06
C GLY A 29 -6.34 0.42 -16.75
N HIS A 30 -5.74 0.42 -15.55
CA HIS A 30 -4.91 -0.68 -15.07
C HIS A 30 -5.75 -1.77 -14.38
N ASN A 31 -5.36 -3.03 -14.56
CA ASN A 31 -5.80 -4.13 -13.71
C ASN A 31 -5.05 -4.07 -12.37
N VAL A 32 -5.77 -3.83 -11.27
CA VAL A 32 -5.17 -3.59 -9.96
C VAL A 32 -5.60 -4.63 -8.94
N LEU A 33 -4.62 -5.17 -8.21
CA LEU A 33 -4.81 -5.99 -7.02
C LEU A 33 -4.32 -5.24 -5.79
N VAL A 34 -5.11 -5.21 -4.73
CA VAL A 34 -4.69 -4.76 -3.40
C VAL A 34 -4.47 -5.98 -2.50
N VAL A 35 -3.33 -6.03 -1.82
CA VAL A 35 -3.02 -7.02 -0.80
C VAL A 35 -2.99 -6.31 0.54
N ASP A 36 -3.96 -6.58 1.40
CA ASP A 36 -3.94 -6.07 2.77
C ASP A 36 -3.05 -6.99 3.61
N LEU A 37 -1.91 -6.50 4.07
CA LEU A 37 -0.98 -7.24 4.92
C LEU A 37 -0.91 -6.64 6.34
N ASP A 38 -1.81 -5.71 6.67
CA ASP A 38 -1.98 -5.17 8.01
C ASP A 38 -3.05 -6.00 8.76
N PRO A 39 -2.75 -6.62 9.92
CA PRO A 39 -3.75 -7.36 10.67
C PRO A 39 -4.98 -6.55 11.09
N GLN A 40 -4.90 -5.21 11.06
CA GLN A 40 -6.04 -4.33 11.31
C GLN A 40 -7.09 -4.32 10.18
N GLY A 41 -6.79 -4.89 9.01
CA GLY A 41 -7.74 -5.01 7.90
C GLY A 41 -8.22 -3.67 7.35
N ASN A 42 -7.40 -2.61 7.49
CA ASN A 42 -7.84 -1.25 7.17
C ASN A 42 -8.09 -1.08 5.67
N ALA A 43 -7.24 -1.65 4.81
CA ALA A 43 -7.44 -1.59 3.37
C ALA A 43 -8.67 -2.40 3.00
N SER A 44 -8.78 -3.63 3.51
CA SER A 44 -9.90 -4.55 3.27
C SER A 44 -11.25 -3.86 3.54
N ARG A 45 -11.39 -3.24 4.71
CA ARG A 45 -12.61 -2.49 5.08
C ARG A 45 -12.87 -1.28 4.19
N GLN A 46 -11.83 -0.51 3.83
CA GLN A 46 -11.97 0.66 2.95
C GLN A 46 -12.35 0.28 1.51
N LEU A 47 -11.91 -0.89 1.05
CA LEU A 47 -12.32 -1.50 -0.22
C LEU A 47 -13.70 -2.17 -0.14
N GLY A 48 -14.41 -2.08 0.99
CA GLY A 48 -15.77 -2.57 1.12
C GLY A 48 -15.89 -4.07 1.36
N TRP A 49 -14.80 -4.73 1.77
CA TRP A 49 -14.85 -6.10 2.25
C TRP A 49 -15.33 -6.16 3.70
N THR A 50 -16.27 -7.07 3.96
CA THR A 50 -16.78 -7.38 5.29
C THR A 50 -16.64 -8.86 5.52
N ASP A 51 -16.05 -9.22 6.66
CA ASP A 51 -15.91 -10.61 7.05
C ASP A 51 -17.23 -11.19 7.58
N ASP A 52 -17.64 -12.34 7.05
CA ASP A 52 -18.75 -13.11 7.60
C ASP A 52 -18.22 -14.04 8.70
N HIS A 53 -18.47 -13.69 9.95
CA HIS A 53 -18.03 -14.49 11.09
C HIS A 53 -18.72 -15.85 11.20
N GLU A 54 -19.89 -16.04 10.59
CA GLU A 54 -20.60 -17.34 10.59
C GLU A 54 -20.05 -18.28 9.51
N SER A 55 -19.54 -17.71 8.40
CA SER A 55 -18.89 -18.44 7.32
C SER A 55 -17.63 -17.71 6.83
N PRO A 56 -16.52 -17.77 7.61
CA PRO A 56 -15.32 -16.99 7.32
C PRO A 56 -14.71 -17.35 5.97
N ALA A 57 -14.59 -16.35 5.09
CA ALA A 57 -13.84 -16.51 3.84
C ALA A 57 -12.33 -16.64 4.13
N PRO A 58 -11.57 -17.35 3.26
CA PRO A 58 -10.11 -17.38 3.34
C PRO A 58 -9.52 -15.98 3.18
N THR A 59 -8.42 -15.72 3.88
CA THR A 59 -7.68 -14.44 3.83
C THR A 59 -6.23 -14.66 3.42
N ILE A 60 -5.47 -13.58 3.23
CA ILE A 60 -4.02 -13.67 3.04
C ILE A 60 -3.33 -14.38 4.23
N GLY A 61 -3.90 -14.30 5.44
CA GLY A 61 -3.40 -14.97 6.63
C GLY A 61 -3.41 -16.49 6.48
N ASP A 62 -4.48 -17.05 5.92
CA ASP A 62 -4.61 -18.48 5.63
C ASP A 62 -3.60 -18.92 4.56
N ALA A 63 -3.49 -18.17 3.47
CA ALA A 63 -2.53 -18.45 2.42
C ALA A 63 -1.08 -18.47 2.95
N LEU A 64 -0.71 -17.51 3.82
CA LEU A 64 0.62 -17.43 4.43
C LEU A 64 0.87 -18.50 5.49
N ARG A 65 -0.17 -19.03 6.13
CA ARG A 65 -0.07 -20.20 7.03
C ARG A 65 0.29 -21.43 6.22
N ASP A 66 -0.39 -21.66 5.11
CA ASP A 66 -0.20 -22.85 4.28
C ASP A 66 1.09 -22.76 3.46
N ALA A 67 1.45 -21.54 3.04
CA ALA A 67 2.66 -21.21 2.30
C ALA A 67 2.85 -22.11 1.05
N THR A 68 1.75 -22.47 0.40
CA THR A 68 1.74 -23.21 -0.87
C THR A 68 1.86 -22.26 -2.04
N LYS A 69 2.58 -22.67 -3.09
CA LYS A 69 2.79 -21.80 -4.26
C LYS A 69 1.44 -21.45 -4.90
N GLY A 70 1.18 -20.16 -5.11
CA GLY A 70 -0.02 -19.67 -5.79
C GLY A 70 -1.33 -19.75 -4.99
N ILE A 71 -1.31 -20.28 -3.76
CA ILE A 71 -2.52 -20.57 -2.99
C ILE A 71 -3.32 -19.32 -2.59
N ALA A 72 -2.70 -18.13 -2.65
CA ALA A 72 -3.39 -16.89 -2.31
C ALA A 72 -4.55 -16.58 -3.26
N VAL A 73 -4.60 -17.17 -4.46
CA VAL A 73 -5.74 -17.04 -5.37
C VAL A 73 -7.05 -17.52 -4.76
N ASP A 74 -7.01 -18.47 -3.82
CA ASP A 74 -8.20 -19.00 -3.14
C ASP A 74 -8.81 -18.00 -2.14
N ALA A 75 -8.05 -16.97 -1.75
CA ALA A 75 -8.48 -15.87 -0.90
C ALA A 75 -8.84 -14.61 -1.70
N LEU A 76 -8.82 -14.68 -3.04
CA LEU A 76 -9.09 -13.54 -3.90
C LEU A 76 -10.57 -13.12 -3.86
N VAL A 77 -10.79 -11.85 -3.56
CA VAL A 77 -12.10 -11.21 -3.66
C VAL A 77 -12.10 -10.31 -4.88
N LYS A 78 -13.03 -10.57 -5.82
CA LYS A 78 -13.14 -9.77 -7.04
C LYS A 78 -13.78 -8.42 -6.74
N ALA A 79 -13.38 -7.40 -7.50
CA ALA A 79 -13.91 -6.05 -7.36
C ALA A 79 -15.45 -5.99 -7.45
N ALA A 80 -16.07 -6.87 -8.24
CA ALA A 80 -17.52 -6.96 -8.39
C ALA A 80 -18.25 -7.49 -7.14
N ASP A 81 -17.54 -8.21 -6.27
CA ASP A 81 -18.07 -8.75 -5.01
C ASP A 81 -17.84 -7.79 -3.83
N LEU A 82 -17.09 -6.71 -4.05
CA LEU A 82 -16.87 -5.65 -3.08
C LEU A 82 -18.01 -4.64 -3.11
N SER A 83 -18.36 -4.12 -1.94
CA SER A 83 -19.41 -3.09 -1.83
C SER A 83 -18.98 -1.69 -2.26
N SER A 84 -17.72 -1.52 -2.70
CA SER A 84 -17.09 -0.23 -2.96
C SER A 84 -16.89 0.05 -4.46
N GLY A 85 -16.86 1.33 -4.85
CA GLY A 85 -16.61 1.75 -6.23
C GLY A 85 -15.13 1.88 -6.63
N PHE A 86 -14.20 1.24 -5.92
CA PHE A 86 -12.75 1.35 -6.22
C PHE A 86 -12.36 0.58 -7.49
N GLY A 87 -13.02 -0.54 -7.77
CA GLY A 87 -12.78 -1.37 -8.97
C GLY A 87 -11.49 -2.20 -8.96
N ALA A 88 -10.77 -2.26 -7.83
CA ALA A 88 -9.60 -3.11 -7.65
C ALA A 88 -10.00 -4.44 -6.98
N ASP A 89 -9.32 -5.53 -7.37
CA ASP A 89 -9.43 -6.81 -6.67
C ASP A 89 -8.70 -6.75 -5.33
N LEU A 90 -9.01 -7.68 -4.42
CA LEU A 90 -8.51 -7.66 -3.04
C LEU A 90 -8.07 -9.06 -2.56
N LEU A 91 -6.90 -9.13 -1.92
CA LEU A 91 -6.57 -10.16 -0.94
C LEU A 91 -6.76 -9.58 0.46
N PRO A 92 -7.84 -9.97 1.17
CA PRO A 92 -8.18 -9.37 2.45
C PRO A 92 -7.30 -9.89 3.58
N SER A 93 -7.24 -9.12 4.67
CA SER A 93 -6.66 -9.55 5.95
C SER A 93 -7.68 -9.52 7.07
N ARG A 94 -7.35 -10.27 8.13
CA ARG A 94 -8.06 -10.28 9.42
C ARG A 94 -7.01 -10.31 10.54
N VAL A 95 -7.45 -10.03 11.77
CA VAL A 95 -6.60 -9.94 12.97
C VAL A 95 -5.74 -11.19 13.23
N ASP A 96 -6.16 -12.37 12.78
CA ASP A 96 -5.38 -13.60 12.90
C ASP A 96 -4.09 -13.62 12.06
N LEU A 97 -3.92 -12.67 11.14
CA LEU A 97 -2.65 -12.41 10.46
C LEU A 97 -1.52 -12.11 11.47
N GLU A 98 -1.82 -11.59 12.66
CA GLU A 98 -0.86 -11.42 13.75
C GLU A 98 -0.15 -12.74 14.11
N ASN A 99 -0.84 -13.87 13.97
CA ASN A 99 -0.24 -15.18 14.24
C ASN A 99 0.94 -15.50 13.32
N ARG A 100 1.05 -14.82 12.16
CA ARG A 100 2.17 -15.00 11.22
C ARG A 100 3.44 -14.30 11.72
N ILE A 101 3.33 -13.27 12.56
CA ILE A 101 4.49 -12.53 13.12
C ILE A 101 5.39 -13.47 13.92
N ASN A 102 4.79 -14.39 14.70
CA ASN A 102 5.52 -15.38 15.51
C ASN A 102 6.29 -16.42 14.69
N GLU A 103 6.19 -16.38 13.35
CA GLU A 103 6.83 -17.33 12.45
C GLU A 103 8.11 -16.78 11.81
N ALA A 104 8.53 -15.57 12.20
CA ALA A 104 9.69 -14.88 11.63
C ALA A 104 10.98 -15.71 11.65
N ALA A 105 11.16 -16.58 12.66
CA ALA A 105 12.33 -17.43 12.79
C ALA A 105 12.30 -18.71 11.92
N LYS A 106 11.19 -19.00 11.23
CA LYS A 106 11.10 -20.17 10.35
C LYS A 106 11.91 -19.92 9.07
N ILE A 107 12.62 -20.95 8.60
CA ILE A 107 13.39 -20.87 7.36
C ILE A 107 12.46 -20.51 6.20
N GLY A 108 12.85 -19.49 5.43
CA GLY A 108 12.09 -19.00 4.29
C GLY A 108 10.80 -18.24 4.66
N ALA A 109 10.60 -17.87 5.93
CA ALA A 109 9.40 -17.15 6.35
C ALA A 109 9.21 -15.82 5.59
N ALA A 110 10.29 -15.06 5.38
CA ALA A 110 10.25 -13.81 4.60
C ALA A 110 9.74 -14.03 3.15
N MET A 111 9.99 -15.19 2.55
CA MET A 111 9.62 -15.47 1.15
C MET A 111 8.19 -15.98 0.98
N ARG A 112 7.42 -16.14 2.06
CA ARG A 112 6.10 -16.76 1.98
C ARG A 112 5.12 -15.97 1.14
N LEU A 113 5.10 -14.64 1.27
CA LEU A 113 4.23 -13.83 0.43
C LEU A 113 4.58 -13.98 -1.06
N LYS A 114 5.87 -13.89 -1.41
CA LYS A 114 6.35 -14.14 -2.78
C LYS A 114 5.88 -15.50 -3.31
N LYS A 115 5.96 -16.54 -2.46
CA LYS A 115 5.54 -17.90 -2.82
C LYS A 115 4.04 -18.01 -3.08
N VAL A 116 3.19 -17.46 -2.22
CA VAL A 116 1.73 -17.60 -2.35
C VAL A 116 1.15 -16.73 -3.48
N LEU A 117 1.82 -15.65 -3.86
CA LEU A 117 1.44 -14.81 -5.01
C LEU A 117 1.93 -15.38 -6.36
N ALA A 118 2.93 -16.25 -6.35
CA ALA A 118 3.58 -16.70 -7.59
C ALA A 118 2.64 -17.48 -8.53
N GLY A 119 2.60 -17.03 -9.80
CA GLY A 119 1.99 -17.75 -10.92
C GLY A 119 0.55 -17.36 -11.25
N TRP A 120 0.01 -16.33 -10.63
CA TRP A 120 -1.34 -15.81 -10.92
C TRP A 120 -1.44 -14.29 -10.84
N THR A 121 -0.52 -13.60 -10.18
CA THR A 121 -0.52 -12.13 -10.12
C THR A 121 -0.08 -11.45 -11.43
N ASP A 122 0.36 -12.23 -12.42
CA ASP A 122 0.77 -11.72 -13.74
C ASP A 122 -0.42 -11.15 -14.54
N ASP A 123 -1.65 -11.46 -14.14
CA ASP A 123 -2.89 -10.90 -14.70
C ASP A 123 -3.15 -9.44 -14.25
N TYR A 124 -2.33 -8.89 -13.35
CA TYR A 124 -2.44 -7.54 -12.83
C TYR A 124 -1.26 -6.67 -13.27
N ASP A 125 -1.57 -5.50 -13.80
CA ASP A 125 -0.54 -4.50 -14.15
C ASP A 125 0.16 -4.01 -12.89
N VAL A 126 -0.62 -3.77 -11.81
CA VAL A 126 -0.15 -3.27 -10.53
C VAL A 126 -0.76 -4.06 -9.36
N VAL A 127 0.11 -4.58 -8.50
CA VAL A 127 -0.24 -5.17 -7.20
C VAL A 127 0.25 -4.22 -6.11
N LEU A 128 -0.64 -3.69 -5.29
CA LEU A 128 -0.32 -2.78 -4.18
C LEU A 128 -0.42 -3.53 -2.85
N ILE A 129 0.65 -3.54 -2.05
CA ILE A 129 0.66 -4.19 -0.73
C ILE A 129 0.59 -3.13 0.37
N ASP A 130 -0.47 -3.16 1.19
CA ASP A 130 -0.61 -2.32 2.39
C ASP A 130 0.02 -3.03 3.60
N THR A 131 0.93 -2.37 4.31
CA THR A 131 1.67 -2.98 5.42
C THR A 131 1.25 -2.44 6.79
N PRO A 132 1.54 -3.12 7.91
CA PRO A 132 1.43 -2.51 9.23
C PRO A 132 2.48 -1.38 9.42
N PRO A 133 2.31 -0.51 10.44
CA PRO A 133 3.26 0.57 10.74
C PRO A 133 4.51 0.05 11.48
N SER A 134 5.29 -0.81 10.83
CA SER A 134 6.52 -1.40 11.39
C SER A 134 7.50 -1.82 10.28
N LEU A 135 8.75 -2.10 10.64
CA LEU A 135 9.72 -2.81 9.77
C LEU A 135 9.81 -4.31 10.13
N GLY A 136 8.78 -4.83 10.80
CA GLY A 136 8.73 -6.20 11.29
C GLY A 136 8.44 -7.23 10.19
N HIS A 137 8.17 -8.46 10.63
CA HIS A 137 8.10 -9.62 9.75
C HIS A 137 7.08 -9.50 8.60
N LEU A 138 5.89 -8.93 8.84
CA LEU A 138 4.89 -8.74 7.78
C LEU A 138 5.40 -7.77 6.69
N THR A 139 5.96 -6.63 7.09
CA THR A 139 6.58 -5.68 6.16
C THR A 139 7.75 -6.32 5.41
N GLN A 140 8.58 -7.12 6.07
CA GLN A 140 9.67 -7.85 5.41
C GLN A 140 9.15 -8.86 4.38
N MET A 141 8.04 -9.56 4.65
CA MET A 141 7.40 -10.42 3.66
C MET A 141 6.87 -9.63 2.46
N ALA A 142 6.29 -8.44 2.69
CA ALA A 142 5.86 -7.53 1.62
C ALA A 142 7.03 -7.14 0.71
N LEU A 143 8.13 -6.68 1.33
CA LEU A 143 9.33 -6.26 0.63
C LEU A 143 10.01 -7.41 -0.14
N ALA A 144 10.07 -8.61 0.45
CA ALA A 144 10.60 -9.80 -0.23
C ALA A 144 9.80 -10.22 -1.47
N ALA A 145 8.51 -9.86 -1.52
CA ALA A 145 7.61 -10.15 -2.64
C ALA A 145 7.51 -9.01 -3.68
N SER A 146 8.08 -7.84 -3.41
CA SER A 146 7.87 -6.63 -4.23
C SER A 146 8.99 -6.39 -5.23
N ASP A 147 8.65 -5.78 -6.35
CA ASP A 147 9.63 -5.24 -7.29
C ASP A 147 10.20 -3.92 -6.76
N VAL A 148 9.34 -3.07 -6.18
CA VAL A 148 9.73 -1.77 -5.62
C VAL A 148 8.95 -1.44 -4.35
N ALA A 149 9.48 -0.50 -3.57
CA ALA A 149 8.83 0.02 -2.36
C ALA A 149 8.65 1.54 -2.42
N VAL A 150 7.46 2.02 -2.05
CA VAL A 150 7.13 3.45 -2.00
C VAL A 150 6.77 3.85 -0.58
N GLY A 151 7.42 4.90 -0.08
CA GLY A 151 7.15 5.48 1.23
C GLY A 151 5.91 6.38 1.19
N VAL A 152 5.08 6.38 2.24
CA VAL A 152 4.06 7.43 2.45
C VAL A 152 4.40 8.18 3.72
N THR A 153 4.45 9.51 3.69
CA THR A 153 4.77 10.31 4.87
C THR A 153 3.87 11.53 5.00
N GLN A 154 3.93 12.20 6.15
CA GLN A 154 3.45 13.57 6.31
C GLN A 154 4.65 14.47 6.64
N PRO A 155 4.61 15.77 6.29
CA PRO A 155 5.73 16.69 6.53
C PRO A 155 5.80 17.12 8.00
N GLU A 156 6.12 16.17 8.87
CA GLU A 156 6.42 16.33 10.29
C GLU A 156 7.70 15.56 10.60
N PHE A 157 8.49 16.09 11.53
CA PHE A 157 9.81 15.56 11.89
C PHE A 157 9.84 14.03 12.08
N ASP A 158 9.03 13.52 13.01
CA ASP A 158 8.97 12.08 13.31
C ASP A 158 8.56 11.21 12.11
N SER A 159 7.71 11.77 11.22
CA SER A 159 7.22 11.06 10.04
C SER A 159 8.28 11.01 8.94
N ILE A 160 9.10 12.05 8.83
CA ILE A 160 10.24 12.11 7.92
C ILE A 160 11.35 11.16 8.38
N GLU A 161 11.68 11.15 9.67
CA GLU A 161 12.62 10.15 10.21
C GLU A 161 12.12 8.73 9.91
N ALA A 162 10.82 8.50 10.08
CA ALA A 162 10.20 7.22 9.87
C ALA A 162 10.29 6.73 8.41
N VAL A 163 9.96 7.59 7.44
CA VAL A 163 10.06 7.22 6.02
C VAL A 163 11.51 7.09 5.56
N THR A 164 12.43 7.87 6.13
CA THR A 164 13.87 7.75 5.85
C THR A 164 14.40 6.41 6.34
N ARG A 165 14.04 5.99 7.56
CA ARG A 165 14.37 4.64 8.08
C ARG A 165 13.78 3.52 7.21
N PHE A 166 12.53 3.67 6.75
CA PHE A 166 11.93 2.71 5.83
C PHE A 166 12.72 2.59 4.53
N ARG A 167 13.12 3.72 3.92
CA ARG A 167 13.94 3.73 2.71
C ARG A 167 15.30 3.07 2.93
N SER A 168 16.03 3.45 3.99
CA SER A 168 17.33 2.83 4.31
C SER A 168 17.19 1.33 4.51
N PHE A 169 16.13 0.87 5.20
CA PHE A 169 15.87 -0.56 5.37
C PHE A 169 15.71 -1.30 4.03
N VAL A 170 14.98 -0.69 3.08
CA VAL A 170 14.80 -1.26 1.73
C VAL A 170 16.14 -1.37 1.00
N GLU A 171 16.94 -0.32 1.03
CA GLU A 171 18.22 -0.25 0.32
C GLU A 171 19.30 -1.17 0.95
N GLU A 172 19.30 -1.31 2.27
CA GLU A 172 20.33 -2.06 3.02
C GLU A 172 20.03 -3.57 3.12
N HIS A 173 18.76 -3.98 3.11
CA HIS A 173 18.35 -5.37 3.40
C HIS A 173 17.72 -6.13 2.22
N ALA A 174 17.78 -5.58 1.00
CA ALA A 174 17.27 -6.25 -0.19
C ALA A 174 17.83 -7.68 -0.38
N GLU A 175 19.14 -7.86 -0.19
CA GLU A 175 19.79 -9.17 -0.26
C GLU A 175 19.35 -10.12 0.87
N ASP A 176 19.25 -9.62 2.11
CA ASP A 176 18.81 -10.38 3.28
C ASP A 176 17.37 -10.90 3.12
N LEU A 177 16.55 -10.16 2.37
CA LEU A 177 15.18 -10.52 2.00
C LEU A 177 15.12 -11.46 0.78
N ALA A 178 16.26 -11.95 0.28
CA ALA A 178 16.38 -12.71 -0.95
C ALA A 178 15.68 -12.03 -2.15
N ASN A 179 15.79 -10.70 -2.20
CA ASN A 179 15.20 -9.84 -3.21
C ASN A 179 16.18 -8.74 -3.65
N PRO A 180 17.31 -9.08 -4.29
CA PRO A 180 18.39 -8.13 -4.60
C PRO A 180 18.00 -7.05 -5.62
N GLU A 181 16.88 -7.20 -6.32
CA GLU A 181 16.37 -6.19 -7.27
C GLU A 181 15.43 -5.17 -6.60
N LEU A 182 15.06 -5.41 -5.34
CA LEU A 182 14.23 -4.50 -4.56
C LEU A 182 14.92 -3.14 -4.45
N ARG A 183 14.16 -2.09 -4.75
CA ARG A 183 14.61 -0.71 -4.60
C ARG A 183 13.50 0.18 -4.06
N SER A 184 13.89 1.30 -3.47
CA SER A 184 12.95 2.39 -3.23
C SER A 184 12.55 3.05 -4.56
N ALA A 185 11.27 3.35 -4.71
CA ALA A 185 10.71 4.09 -5.83
C ALA A 185 10.08 5.42 -5.36
N GLY A 186 10.68 6.05 -4.34
CA GLY A 186 10.31 7.37 -3.88
C GLY A 186 9.31 7.42 -2.72
N VAL A 187 8.83 8.62 -2.45
CA VAL A 187 8.01 8.99 -1.30
C VAL A 187 6.81 9.83 -1.74
N ILE A 188 5.62 9.40 -1.34
CA ILE A 188 4.38 10.17 -1.45
C ILE A 188 4.22 11.01 -0.17
N VAL A 189 4.09 12.32 -0.34
CA VAL A 189 3.81 13.24 0.77
C VAL A 189 2.31 13.46 0.89
N ASN A 190 1.77 13.19 2.07
CA ASN A 190 0.35 13.24 2.40
C ASN A 190 0.09 14.20 3.56
N LEU A 191 -1.19 14.52 3.80
CA LEU A 191 -1.66 15.34 4.92
C LEU A 191 -1.00 16.73 4.98
N TYR A 192 -0.63 17.29 3.83
CA TYR A 192 0.03 18.60 3.78
C TYR A 192 -0.92 19.73 4.21
N LYS A 193 -0.41 20.61 5.08
CA LYS A 193 -1.03 21.85 5.53
C LYS A 193 -0.14 23.01 5.11
N LYS A 194 -0.74 24.13 4.69
CA LYS A 194 -0.02 25.33 4.32
C LYS A 194 0.43 26.11 5.58
N ILE A 195 1.40 25.55 6.29
CA ILE A 195 2.02 26.12 7.50
C ILE A 195 3.55 26.02 7.40
N ASN A 196 4.26 26.88 8.12
CA ASN A 196 5.72 26.97 8.05
C ASN A 196 6.41 25.65 8.38
N GLU A 197 5.93 24.92 9.39
CA GLU A 197 6.49 23.62 9.79
C GLU A 197 6.48 22.63 8.62
N HIS A 198 5.35 22.47 7.94
CA HIS A 198 5.25 21.49 6.84
C HIS A 198 6.13 21.88 5.65
N SER A 199 6.26 23.17 5.35
CA SER A 199 7.16 23.63 4.29
C SER A 199 8.62 23.35 4.65
N TYR A 200 9.04 23.66 5.88
CA TYR A 200 10.39 23.40 6.37
C TYR A 200 10.73 21.90 6.35
N GLN A 201 9.81 21.07 6.84
CA GLN A 201 9.98 19.61 6.85
C GLN A 201 10.00 19.04 5.44
N LEU A 202 9.18 19.56 4.51
CA LEU A 202 9.20 19.13 3.12
C LEU A 202 10.53 19.44 2.41
N GLU A 203 11.10 20.63 2.65
CA GLU A 203 12.43 20.98 2.14
C GLU A 203 13.50 20.04 2.72
N GLY A 204 13.48 19.78 4.03
CA GLY A 204 14.41 18.83 4.65
C GLY A 204 14.24 17.40 4.13
N LEU A 205 13.02 16.95 3.85
CA LEU A 205 12.78 15.65 3.23
C LEU A 205 13.46 15.58 1.86
N GLN A 206 13.34 16.62 1.03
CA GLN A 206 13.93 16.67 -0.30
C GLN A 206 15.47 16.55 -0.26
N ASP A 207 16.12 17.12 0.76
CA ASP A 207 17.55 16.99 1.00
C ASP A 207 17.95 15.56 1.45
N LEU A 208 17.11 14.92 2.28
CA LEU A 208 17.34 13.55 2.78
C LEU A 208 17.12 12.49 1.72
N VAL A 209 16.05 12.62 0.92
CA VAL A 209 15.70 11.59 -0.08
C VAL A 209 16.43 11.78 -1.40
N GLY A 210 16.78 13.01 -1.76
CA GLY A 210 17.43 13.34 -3.01
C GLY A 210 16.44 13.75 -4.11
N PRO A 211 16.94 14.41 -5.17
CA PRO A 211 16.12 15.02 -6.21
C PRO A 211 15.29 13.98 -6.97
N GLY A 212 13.99 14.28 -7.15
CA GLY A 212 13.08 13.41 -7.90
C GLY A 212 12.58 12.17 -7.14
N GLU A 213 12.87 12.04 -5.85
CA GLU A 213 12.34 10.97 -5.01
C GLU A 213 10.96 11.30 -4.41
N ILE A 214 10.56 12.57 -4.34
CA ILE A 214 9.21 12.94 -3.90
C ILE A 214 8.27 12.86 -5.09
N LEU A 215 7.18 12.09 -4.97
CA LEU A 215 6.17 11.96 -6.01
C LEU A 215 5.21 13.14 -5.98
N ASP A 216 4.96 13.71 -7.16
CA ASP A 216 3.95 14.73 -7.35
C ASP A 216 2.57 14.14 -7.69
N PRO A 217 1.46 14.78 -7.29
CA PRO A 217 1.41 15.94 -6.42
C PRO A 217 1.48 15.57 -4.93
N ILE A 218 1.90 16.53 -4.12
CA ILE A 218 1.73 16.46 -2.66
C ILE A 218 0.23 16.47 -2.31
N ILE A 219 -0.20 15.50 -1.51
CA ILE A 219 -1.61 15.33 -1.14
C ILE A 219 -1.95 16.20 0.08
N PRO A 220 -2.88 17.17 -0.05
CA PRO A 220 -3.24 18.05 1.06
C PRO A 220 -4.14 17.36 2.07
N GLU A 221 -4.11 17.80 3.33
CA GLU A 221 -5.09 17.30 4.31
C GLU A 221 -6.50 17.78 3.95
N ARG A 222 -7.42 16.84 3.76
CA ARG A 222 -8.84 17.09 3.51
C ARG A 222 -9.71 16.08 4.26
N SER A 223 -10.81 16.57 4.85
CA SER A 223 -11.77 15.71 5.55
C SER A 223 -12.42 14.68 4.63
N VAL A 224 -12.66 15.04 3.36
CA VAL A 224 -13.31 14.18 2.36
C VAL A 224 -12.60 12.83 2.17
N ILE A 225 -11.27 12.76 2.35
CA ILE A 225 -10.53 11.49 2.29
C ILE A 225 -10.91 10.58 3.47
N LYS A 226 -11.02 11.16 4.67
CA LYS A 226 -11.42 10.43 5.89
C LYS A 226 -12.89 10.00 5.81
N GLU A 227 -13.76 10.86 5.27
CA GLU A 227 -15.17 10.56 5.02
C GLU A 227 -15.34 9.42 4.02
N ALA A 228 -14.61 9.45 2.90
CA ALA A 228 -14.60 8.41 1.88
C ALA A 228 -14.10 7.06 2.42
N ALA A 229 -13.00 7.09 3.19
CA ALA A 229 -12.47 5.89 3.85
C ALA A 229 -13.47 5.29 4.84
N ALA A 230 -14.19 6.12 5.62
CA ALA A 230 -15.19 5.65 6.57
C ALA A 230 -16.44 5.04 5.89
N ALA A 231 -16.76 5.52 4.69
CA ALA A 231 -17.89 5.03 3.90
C ALA A 231 -17.54 3.86 2.97
N ALA A 232 -16.28 3.38 2.98
CA ALA A 232 -15.77 2.40 2.03
C ALA A 232 -16.06 2.79 0.56
N ALA A 233 -15.79 4.05 0.23
CA ALA A 233 -16.14 4.65 -1.06
C ALA A 233 -14.94 5.31 -1.75
N SER A 234 -14.92 5.25 -3.08
CA SER A 234 -13.93 5.97 -3.88
C SER A 234 -14.20 7.47 -3.81
N LEU A 235 -13.16 8.31 -3.79
CA LEU A 235 -13.34 9.77 -3.90
C LEU A 235 -14.09 10.17 -5.18
N ALA A 236 -14.02 9.36 -6.24
CA ALA A 236 -14.75 9.59 -7.49
C ALA A 236 -16.28 9.56 -7.32
N GLU A 237 -16.79 8.92 -6.27
CA GLU A 237 -18.21 8.88 -5.94
C GLU A 237 -18.68 10.19 -5.27
N TYR A 238 -17.76 10.96 -4.69
CA TYR A 238 -18.02 12.23 -4.03
C TYR A 238 -18.08 13.38 -5.05
N LYS A 239 -19.25 13.64 -5.61
CA LYS A 239 -19.49 14.70 -6.62
C LYS A 239 -19.39 16.14 -6.09
N THR A 240 -18.86 16.34 -4.89
CA THR A 240 -18.60 17.68 -4.31
C THR A 240 -17.37 18.31 -4.97
N PRO A 241 -17.18 19.64 -4.90
CA PRO A 241 -15.96 20.29 -5.39
C PRO A 241 -14.69 19.71 -4.75
N ALA A 242 -14.71 19.41 -3.45
CA ALA A 242 -13.59 18.82 -2.74
C ALA A 242 -13.30 17.38 -3.20
N GLY A 243 -14.34 16.55 -3.40
CA GLY A 243 -14.19 15.20 -3.93
C GLY A 243 -13.55 15.21 -5.32
N ARG A 244 -14.10 16.01 -6.25
CA ARG A 244 -13.53 16.18 -7.61
C ARG A 244 -12.08 16.65 -7.60
N GLN A 245 -11.75 17.62 -6.73
CA GLN A 245 -10.37 18.09 -6.60
C GLN A 245 -9.44 16.95 -6.17
N MET A 246 -9.81 16.21 -5.12
CA MET A 246 -8.98 15.13 -4.61
C MET A 246 -8.88 13.96 -5.60
N THR A 247 -9.96 13.62 -6.32
CA THR A 247 -9.90 12.63 -7.42
C THR A 247 -8.85 13.03 -8.45
N GLY A 248 -8.85 14.28 -8.91
CA GLY A 248 -7.87 14.76 -9.88
C GLY A 248 -6.44 14.75 -9.36
N LEU A 249 -6.21 15.01 -8.07
CA LEU A 249 -4.88 14.88 -7.47
C LEU A 249 -4.39 13.43 -7.43
N PHE A 250 -5.27 12.48 -7.11
CA PHE A 250 -4.92 11.05 -7.15
C PHE A 250 -4.74 10.54 -8.59
N ASP A 251 -5.47 11.08 -9.57
CA ASP A 251 -5.24 10.77 -10.99
C ASP A 251 -3.85 11.24 -11.44
N GLN A 252 -3.42 12.43 -11.02
CA GLN A 252 -2.06 12.92 -11.27
C GLN A 252 -1.00 12.09 -10.52
N LEU A 253 -1.29 11.72 -9.27
CA LEU A 253 -0.42 10.86 -8.48
C LEU A 253 -0.23 9.50 -9.15
N ALA A 254 -1.28 8.93 -9.74
CA ALA A 254 -1.20 7.65 -10.45
C ALA A 254 -0.26 7.72 -11.67
N ILE A 255 -0.25 8.85 -12.39
CA ILE A 255 0.71 9.08 -13.50
C ILE A 255 2.15 9.11 -12.96
N SER A 256 2.42 9.99 -11.99
CA SER A 256 3.73 10.10 -11.34
C SER A 256 4.21 8.77 -10.75
N PHE A 257 3.30 8.02 -10.12
CA PHE A 257 3.56 6.71 -9.53
C PHE A 257 3.92 5.66 -10.60
N THR A 258 3.13 5.56 -11.68
CA THR A 258 3.41 4.59 -12.77
C THR A 258 4.72 4.88 -13.48
N ASP A 259 5.03 6.15 -13.73
CA ASP A 259 6.33 6.58 -14.27
C ASP A 259 7.49 6.19 -13.35
N LYS A 260 7.35 6.40 -12.04
CA LYS A 260 8.42 6.15 -11.05
C LYS A 260 8.68 4.66 -10.80
N ILE A 261 7.64 3.83 -10.81
CA ILE A 261 7.79 2.37 -10.65
C ILE A 261 8.17 1.68 -11.97
N GLY A 262 7.95 2.34 -13.12
CA GLY A 262 8.22 1.77 -14.45
C GLY A 262 7.17 0.74 -14.88
N ALA A 263 5.91 0.88 -14.43
CA ALA A 263 4.82 0.00 -14.83
C ALA A 263 4.29 0.41 -16.21
N ALA A 264 4.32 -0.54 -17.16
CA ALA A 264 3.60 -0.41 -18.43
C ALA A 264 2.17 -0.97 -18.29
N LYS A 265 1.30 -0.58 -19.23
CA LYS A 265 0.06 -1.31 -19.51
C LYS A 265 0.32 -2.48 -20.46
#